data_AF-A0A317JRV6-F1
#
_entry.id   AF-A0A317JRV6-F1
#
_cell.length_a   1.000
_cell.length_b   1.000
_cell.length_c   1.000
_cell.angle_alpha   90.00
_cell.angle_beta   90.00
_cell.angle_gamma   90.00
#
_symmetry.space_group_name_H-M   'P 1'
#
loop_
_entity.id
_entity.type
_entity.pdbx_description
1 polymer ?
#
loop_
_entity_poly.entity_id
_entity_poly.type
_entity_poly.pdbx_seq_one_letter_code
_entity_poly.pdbx_strand_id
1 'polypeptide(L)'
;MIEANSLYGPLDPAPDAGWDEAGPRMGFFTDTSVCIGCKACEVACKEWNGVPDSGFDLLGMSYDNTGALTANSWRHVAFIEQPRPAGL
;
A
#
# COMPACT_ATOMS: atom_id res chain seq x y z
N MET A 1 -14.14 19.31 5.94
CA MET A 1 -14.87 18.97 7.18
C MET A 1 -14.55 17.51 7.45
N ILE A 2 -13.70 17.23 8.44
CA ILE A 2 -13.42 15.85 8.88
C ILE A 2 -14.38 15.59 10.03
N GLU A 3 -15.39 14.75 9.82
CA GLU A 3 -16.35 14.40 10.86
C GLU A 3 -15.74 13.44 11.89
N ALA A 4 -16.33 13.39 13.10
CA ALA A 4 -15.80 12.70 14.26
C ALA A 4 -15.52 11.20 14.05
N ASN A 5 -16.10 10.57 13.02
CA ASN A 5 -15.94 9.15 12.71
C ASN A 5 -15.11 8.86 11.44
N SER A 6 -14.50 9.87 10.82
CA SER A 6 -13.78 9.73 9.53
C SER A 6 -12.59 8.76 9.57
N LEU A 7 -12.05 8.50 10.76
CA LEU A 7 -10.88 7.63 10.96
C LEU A 7 -11.20 6.39 11.82
N TYR A 8 -12.32 6.40 12.54
CA TYR A 8 -12.81 5.31 13.38
C TYR A 8 -14.29 5.55 13.70
N GLY A 9 -15.18 4.63 13.36
CA GLY A 9 -16.61 4.75 13.65
C GLY A 9 -17.51 4.31 12.48
N PRO A 10 -18.84 4.27 12.68
CA PRO A 10 -19.77 3.71 11.71
C PRO A 10 -20.04 4.73 10.60
N LEU A 11 -19.18 4.74 9.59
CA LEU A 11 -19.45 5.31 8.28
C LEU A 11 -19.81 4.18 7.30
N ASP A 12 -20.58 4.51 6.26
CA ASP A 12 -20.80 3.60 5.14
C ASP A 12 -20.10 4.12 3.89
N PRO A 13 -18.81 3.74 3.68
CA PRO A 13 -17.97 4.39 2.68
C PRO A 13 -18.53 4.30 1.26
N ALA A 14 -19.30 3.24 0.94
CA ALA A 14 -19.86 3.07 -0.40
C ALA A 14 -21.01 4.06 -0.66
N PRO A 15 -22.10 4.10 0.15
CA PRO A 15 -23.10 5.15 0.06
C PRO A 15 -22.54 6.57 0.21
N ASP A 16 -21.62 6.78 1.15
CA ASP A 16 -21.00 8.09 1.40
C ASP A 16 -20.15 8.58 0.20
N ALA A 17 -19.61 7.65 -0.60
CA ALA A 17 -18.89 7.94 -1.84
C ALA A 17 -19.81 8.04 -3.07
N GLY A 18 -21.13 7.97 -2.91
CA GLY A 18 -22.12 8.13 -3.97
C GLY A 18 -22.45 6.86 -4.75
N TRP A 19 -22.23 5.68 -4.18
CA TRP A 19 -22.63 4.41 -4.78
C TRP A 19 -24.06 4.04 -4.35
N ASP A 20 -24.99 4.02 -5.31
CA ASP A 20 -26.39 3.67 -5.06
C ASP A 20 -26.59 2.19 -4.72
N GLU A 21 -25.77 1.31 -5.31
CA GLU A 21 -25.78 -0.14 -5.09
C GLU A 21 -24.49 -0.56 -4.37
N ALA A 22 -24.47 -0.42 -3.04
CA ALA A 22 -23.34 -0.80 -2.21
C ALA A 22 -23.25 -2.33 -2.04
N GLY A 23 -22.32 -2.95 -2.77
CA GLY A 23 -22.00 -4.38 -2.60
C GLY A 23 -21.44 -4.72 -1.21
N PRO A 24 -21.27 -6.02 -0.89
CA PRO A 24 -20.67 -6.45 0.38
C PRO A 24 -19.31 -5.80 0.63
N ARG A 25 -19.06 -5.38 1.88
CA ARG A 25 -17.78 -4.77 2.25
C ARG A 25 -16.64 -5.79 2.21
N MET A 26 -15.59 -5.42 1.50
CA MET A 26 -14.33 -6.18 1.44
C MET A 26 -13.22 -5.43 2.18
N GLY A 27 -12.28 -6.15 2.77
CA GLY A 27 -11.16 -5.56 3.48
C GLY A 27 -9.89 -6.39 3.32
N PHE A 28 -8.73 -5.73 3.47
CA PHE A 28 -7.43 -6.37 3.41
C PHE A 28 -6.59 -5.93 4.61
N PHE A 29 -6.12 -6.90 5.41
CA PHE A 29 -5.21 -6.63 6.53
C PHE A 29 -3.80 -7.03 6.14
N THR A 30 -2.89 -6.05 6.10
CA THR A 30 -1.46 -6.30 5.84
C THR A 30 -0.71 -6.23 7.16
N ASP A 31 -0.34 -7.38 7.72
CA ASP A 31 0.50 -7.45 8.91
C ASP A 31 1.97 -7.19 8.56
N THR A 32 2.47 -6.02 8.93
CA THR A 32 3.85 -5.62 8.66
C THR A 32 4.85 -6.26 9.62
N SER A 33 4.41 -6.87 10.72
CA SER A 33 5.30 -7.54 11.68
C SER A 33 5.91 -8.84 11.13
N VAL A 34 5.23 -9.47 10.17
CA VAL A 34 5.67 -10.70 9.48
C VAL A 34 6.15 -10.43 8.05
N CYS A 35 6.07 -9.18 7.58
CA CYS A 35 6.51 -8.79 6.24
C CYS A 35 8.04 -8.88 6.13
N ILE A 36 8.52 -9.72 5.22
CA ILE A 36 9.97 -9.92 4.98
C ILE A 36 10.55 -9.02 3.88
N GLY A 37 9.77 -8.09 3.34
CA GLY A 37 10.23 -7.17 2.28
C GLY A 37 10.49 -7.83 0.91
N CYS A 38 9.92 -8.99 0.61
CA CYS A 38 10.22 -9.72 -0.64
C CYS A 38 9.78 -9.06 -1.96
N LYS A 39 9.00 -7.97 -1.89
CA LYS A 39 8.40 -7.26 -3.06
C LYS A 39 7.51 -8.12 -3.98
N ALA A 40 7.18 -9.36 -3.62
CA ALA A 40 6.32 -10.23 -4.43
C ALA A 40 4.91 -9.64 -4.67
N CYS A 41 4.38 -8.90 -3.70
CA CYS A 41 3.09 -8.23 -3.86
C CYS A 41 3.10 -7.08 -4.89
N GLU A 42 4.25 -6.46 -5.15
CA GLU A 42 4.39 -5.48 -6.23
C GLU A 42 4.35 -6.18 -7.59
N VAL A 43 5.12 -7.26 -7.74
CA VAL A 43 5.17 -8.08 -8.96
C VAL A 43 3.80 -8.66 -9.29
N ALA A 44 3.13 -9.27 -8.30
CA ALA A 44 1.80 -9.85 -8.48
C ALA A 44 0.75 -8.80 -8.87
N CYS A 45 0.84 -7.59 -8.29
CA CYS A 45 -0.05 -6.50 -8.66
C CYS A 45 0.11 -6.11 -10.12
N LYS A 46 1.34 -6.03 -10.62
CA LYS A 46 1.61 -5.72 -12.03
C LYS A 46 1.16 -6.84 -12.95
N GLU A 47 1.52 -8.09 -12.64
CA GLU A 47 1.19 -9.27 -13.45
C GLU A 47 -0.31 -9.42 -13.62
N TRP A 48 -1.06 -9.36 -12.51
CA TRP A 48 -2.51 -9.56 -12.54
C TRP A 48 -3.25 -8.44 -13.30
N ASN A 49 -2.83 -7.19 -13.12
CA ASN A 49 -3.52 -6.04 -13.70
C ASN A 49 -2.93 -5.60 -15.06
N GLY A 50 -1.89 -6.27 -15.56
CA GLY A 50 -1.20 -5.87 -16.79
C GLY A 50 -0.58 -4.48 -16.72
N VAL A 51 -0.14 -4.04 -15.54
CA VAL A 51 0.44 -2.70 -15.35
C VAL A 51 1.78 -2.63 -16.09
N PRO A 52 2.02 -1.59 -16.92
CA PRO A 52 3.28 -1.47 -17.64
C PRO A 52 4.49 -1.41 -16.72
N ASP A 53 5.62 -1.88 -17.24
CA ASP A 53 6.87 -1.73 -16.52
C ASP A 53 7.33 -0.26 -16.49
N SER A 54 8.09 0.08 -15.45
CA SER A 54 8.57 1.44 -15.15
C SER A 54 10.09 1.57 -15.32
N GLY A 55 10.78 0.46 -15.59
CA GLY A 55 12.24 0.37 -15.60
C GLY A 55 12.78 -0.41 -14.38
N PHE A 56 14.00 -0.93 -14.51
CA PHE A 56 14.70 -1.69 -13.46
C PHE A 56 15.84 -0.87 -12.86
N ASP A 57 15.51 0.30 -12.33
CA ASP A 57 16.51 1.20 -11.78
C ASP A 57 16.99 0.72 -10.41
N LEU A 58 18.31 0.72 -10.22
CA LEU A 58 18.93 0.51 -8.90
C LEU A 58 19.27 1.89 -8.34
N LEU A 59 18.45 2.38 -7.39
CA LEU A 59 18.57 3.74 -6.88
C LEU A 59 19.82 3.96 -6.01
N GLY A 60 20.42 2.88 -5.49
CA GLY A 60 21.63 2.93 -4.66
C GLY A 60 21.45 3.54 -3.27
N MET A 61 20.22 3.94 -2.90
CA MET A 61 19.90 4.59 -1.63
C MET A 61 19.28 3.63 -0.60
N SER A 62 18.63 2.57 -1.07
CA SER A 62 17.91 1.59 -0.24
C SER A 62 17.62 0.32 -1.08
N TYR A 63 17.10 -0.74 -0.45
CA TYR A 63 16.45 -1.86 -1.16
C TYR A 63 15.12 -1.47 -1.80
N ASP A 64 14.61 -0.28 -1.48
CA ASP A 64 13.48 0.28 -2.17
C ASP A 64 13.83 0.88 -3.54
N ASN A 65 13.82 0.02 -4.57
CA ASN A 65 13.97 0.44 -5.97
C ASN A 65 12.69 0.98 -6.63
N THR A 66 11.55 0.94 -5.95
CA THR A 66 10.28 1.43 -6.52
C THR A 66 10.16 2.93 -6.29
N GLY A 67 10.68 3.42 -5.16
CA GLY A 67 10.80 4.84 -4.82
C GLY A 67 9.47 5.48 -4.42
N ALA A 68 8.47 5.43 -5.31
CA ALA A 68 7.15 6.00 -5.08
C ALA A 68 6.05 5.26 -5.86
N LEU A 69 4.80 5.46 -5.42
CA LEU A 69 3.62 5.10 -6.21
C LEU A 69 3.54 5.99 -7.46
N THR A 70 3.17 5.40 -8.59
CA THR A 70 3.00 6.09 -9.86
C THR A 70 1.81 5.51 -10.62
N ALA A 71 1.51 6.05 -11.80
CA ALA A 71 0.53 5.46 -12.71
C ALA A 71 0.85 3.99 -13.09
N ASN A 72 2.11 3.57 -12.98
CA ASN A 72 2.59 2.22 -13.32
C ASN A 72 3.11 1.43 -12.10
N SER A 73 2.92 1.94 -10.88
CA SER A 73 3.32 1.30 -9.61
C SER A 73 2.23 1.52 -8.57
N TRP A 74 1.24 0.63 -8.52
CA TRP A 74 0.05 0.76 -7.64
C TRP A 74 0.23 0.14 -6.25
N ARG A 75 1.23 -0.73 -6.12
CA ARG A 75 1.64 -1.37 -4.87
C ARG A 75 3.12 -1.09 -4.66
N HIS A 76 3.49 -0.75 -3.43
CA HIS A 76 4.84 -0.38 -3.07
C HIS A 76 5.18 -0.90 -1.68
N VAL A 77 6.32 -1.56 -1.55
CA VAL A 77 6.96 -1.95 -0.31
C VAL A 77 8.05 -0.93 -0.01
N ALA A 78 7.79 -0.07 0.97
CA ALA A 78 8.75 0.91 1.45
C ALA A 78 9.70 0.27 2.48
N PHE A 79 10.99 0.55 2.33
CA PHE A 79 12.02 0.16 3.28
C PHE A 79 12.41 1.38 4.12
N ILE A 80 11.98 1.40 5.38
CA ILE A 80 12.18 2.52 6.31
C ILE A 80 13.04 2.05 7.48
N GLU A 81 14.34 2.32 7.41
CA GLU A 81 15.25 2.06 8.53
C GLU A 81 15.01 3.07 9.65
N GLN A 82 14.91 2.59 10.88
CA GLN A 82 14.76 3.43 12.06
C GLN A 82 15.97 3.19 12.97
N PRO A 83 16.72 4.26 13.33
CA PRO A 83 17.79 4.11 14.29
C PRO A 83 17.19 3.69 15.63
N ARG A 84 17.57 2.51 16.12
CA ARG A 84 17.25 2.07 17.47
C ARG A 84 18.50 2.16 18.34
N PRO A 85 18.40 2.67 19.58
CA PRO A 85 19.50 2.57 20.53
C PRO A 85 19.91 1.11 20.68
N ALA A 86 21.20 0.82 20.58
CA ALA A 86 21.68 -0.53 20.86
C ALA A 86 21.50 -0.83 22.36
N GLY A 87 20.61 -1.78 22.70
CA GLY A 87 20.50 -2.30 24.07
C GLY A 87 19.24 -1.92 24.87
N LEU A 88 18.14 -1.51 24.22
CA LEU A 88 16.80 -1.50 24.82
C LEU A 88 15.90 -2.55 24.15
#